data_AF-A0A4Q7NWM6-F1
#
_entry.id   AF-A0A4Q7NWM6-F1
#
_cell.length_a   1.000
_cell.length_b   1.000
_cell.length_c   1.000
_cell.angle_alpha   90.00
_cell.angle_beta   90.00
_cell.angle_gamma   90.00
#
_symmetry.space_group_name_H-M   'P 1'
#
loop_
_entity.id
_entity.type
_entity.pdbx_description
1 polymer ?
#
loop_
_entity_poly.entity_id
_entity_poly.type
_entity_poly.pdbx_seq_one_letter_code
_entity_poly.pdbx_strand_id
1 'polypeptide(L)'
;MVSGSARFEVLSPTLVRTEYAGDAKFVDAATFNAIGRDTFRSPAFTTTTQDGWLVLDTGALTLRYKVDSGAFTDQNLVVRLKAGPQQVEGHPWSGHTTAVCGFGVLCEGEDLTLQGFGTATDHTGFTGTGFAAGFEGQGNSLSFQVTPPAAGNYVLDLRYANGLSTARTLTLSVDGSSARQVPLPPTGGWDSWSVLPFDLQLAAGPHTVTLAHTAADTGQLNVDSLAVLPTGASYPEPVSLCTFGALCEAESLGLHGRMHLATDHAGYTGKGFAAGFEGVGDDITFSVDAAAAGDYQLTARYARGFSGRR
;
A
#
# COMPACT_ATOMS: atom_id res chain seq x y z
N MET A 1 -24.38 -15.88 -8.21
CA MET A 1 -24.22 -15.42 -9.61
C MET A 1 -22.76 -15.14 -9.92
N VAL A 2 -22.37 -15.15 -11.19
CA VAL A 2 -21.00 -14.90 -11.66
C VAL A 2 -21.01 -13.78 -12.70
N SER A 3 -20.01 -12.91 -12.69
CA SER A 3 -19.76 -11.85 -13.67
C SER A 3 -18.25 -11.76 -13.93
N GLY A 4 -17.81 -12.35 -15.06
CA GLY A 4 -16.40 -12.51 -15.37
C GLY A 4 -15.67 -13.32 -14.29
N SER A 5 -14.57 -12.78 -13.78
CA SER A 5 -13.77 -13.33 -12.68
C SER A 5 -14.33 -13.05 -11.28
N ALA A 6 -15.53 -12.47 -11.16
CA ALA A 6 -16.17 -12.18 -9.88
C ALA A 6 -17.42 -13.05 -9.64
N ARG A 7 -17.60 -13.52 -8.40
CA ARG A 7 -18.77 -14.28 -7.95
C ARG A 7 -19.43 -13.58 -6.75
N PHE A 8 -20.76 -13.53 -6.79
CA PHE A 8 -21.61 -12.94 -5.76
C PHE A 8 -22.65 -13.97 -5.30
N GLU A 9 -22.64 -14.31 -4.02
CA GLU A 9 -23.58 -15.23 -3.39
C GLU A 9 -24.40 -14.48 -2.35
N VAL A 10 -25.70 -14.32 -2.58
CA VAL A 10 -26.61 -13.59 -1.68
C VAL A 10 -27.05 -14.53 -0.57
N LEU A 11 -26.56 -14.29 0.65
CA LEU A 11 -26.80 -15.15 1.82
C LEU A 11 -27.96 -14.65 2.67
N SER A 12 -28.20 -13.35 2.69
CA SER A 12 -29.36 -12.70 3.34
C SER A 12 -29.67 -11.38 2.62
N PRO A 13 -30.79 -10.70 2.93
CA PRO A 13 -31.06 -9.37 2.38
C PRO A 13 -29.95 -8.33 2.64
N THR A 14 -29.09 -8.53 3.65
CA THR A 14 -28.01 -7.60 4.01
C THR A 14 -26.62 -8.23 3.93
N LEU A 15 -26.50 -9.46 3.42
CA LEU A 15 -25.23 -10.18 3.37
C LEU A 15 -25.03 -10.79 1.99
N VAL A 16 -24.00 -10.31 1.29
CA VAL A 16 -23.52 -10.86 0.03
C VAL A 16 -22.09 -11.32 0.24
N ARG A 17 -21.82 -12.60 -0.01
CA ARG A 17 -20.47 -13.12 -0.10
C ARG A 17 -19.93 -12.82 -1.49
N THR A 18 -18.74 -12.23 -1.52
CA THR A 18 -18.04 -11.84 -2.74
C THR A 18 -16.77 -12.66 -2.88
N GLU A 19 -16.42 -13.01 -4.11
CA GLU A 19 -15.18 -13.71 -4.41
C GLU A 19 -14.65 -13.25 -5.76
N TYR A 20 -13.35 -12.98 -5.85
CA TYR A 20 -12.66 -12.74 -7.10
C TYR A 20 -11.64 -13.86 -7.33
N ALA A 21 -11.66 -14.45 -8.51
CA ALA A 21 -10.73 -15.47 -8.95
C ALA A 21 -10.27 -15.14 -10.37
N GLY A 22 -9.01 -14.73 -10.54
CA GLY A 22 -8.47 -14.32 -11.85
C GLY A 22 -8.54 -15.44 -12.90
N ASP A 23 -8.55 -16.70 -12.48
CA ASP A 23 -8.71 -17.89 -13.33
C ASP A 23 -10.16 -18.40 -13.42
N ALA A 24 -11.11 -17.66 -12.83
CA ALA A 24 -12.52 -18.01 -12.69
C ALA A 24 -12.80 -19.35 -11.96
N LYS A 25 -11.84 -19.87 -11.20
CA LYS A 25 -12.04 -21.06 -10.36
C LYS A 25 -12.41 -20.64 -8.94
N PHE A 26 -13.71 -20.65 -8.68
CA PHE A 26 -14.25 -20.25 -7.37
C PHE A 26 -14.25 -21.40 -6.35
N VAL A 27 -14.05 -21.05 -5.09
CA VAL A 27 -13.95 -21.99 -3.95
C VAL A 27 -15.26 -22.03 -3.17
N ASP A 28 -15.86 -23.21 -3.04
CA ASP A 28 -17.08 -23.41 -2.26
C ASP A 28 -16.90 -24.12 -0.91
N ALA A 29 -15.72 -23.94 -0.30
CA ALA A 29 -15.43 -24.45 1.03
C ALA A 29 -16.33 -23.84 2.12
N ALA A 30 -16.39 -24.49 3.29
CA ALA A 30 -17.09 -23.96 4.46
C ALA A 30 -16.56 -22.56 4.84
N THR A 31 -17.47 -21.67 5.20
CA THR A 31 -17.16 -20.28 5.55
C THR A 31 -17.19 -20.09 7.06
N PHE A 32 -16.19 -19.42 7.63
CA PHE A 32 -16.12 -19.13 9.07
C PHE A 32 -17.25 -18.21 9.55
N ASN A 33 -17.57 -17.16 8.77
CA ASN A 33 -18.54 -16.13 9.14
C ASN A 33 -20.00 -16.46 8.78
N ALA A 34 -20.25 -17.55 8.05
CA ALA A 34 -21.57 -17.97 7.60
C ALA A 34 -21.66 -19.51 7.61
N ILE A 35 -21.76 -20.09 8.80
CA ILE A 35 -21.81 -21.55 9.00
C ILE A 35 -23.19 -22.07 8.57
N GLY A 36 -23.22 -23.17 7.80
CA GLY A 36 -24.47 -23.77 7.30
C GLY A 36 -25.19 -22.94 6.23
N ARG A 37 -24.45 -22.11 5.48
CA ARG A 37 -25.00 -21.17 4.49
C ARG A 37 -25.84 -21.83 3.39
N ASP A 38 -25.58 -23.09 3.10
CA ASP A 38 -26.31 -23.93 2.15
C ASP A 38 -27.76 -24.18 2.58
N THR A 39 -28.05 -24.02 3.87
CA THR A 39 -29.40 -24.16 4.44
C THR A 39 -30.14 -22.83 4.60
N PHE A 40 -29.50 -21.70 4.26
CA PHE A 40 -30.12 -20.39 4.41
C PHE A 40 -31.27 -20.24 3.40
N ARG A 41 -32.34 -19.58 3.84
CA ARG A 41 -33.44 -19.24 2.95
C ARG A 41 -32.92 -18.30 1.85
N SER A 42 -33.09 -18.70 0.60
CA SER A 42 -32.68 -17.88 -0.55
C SER A 42 -33.40 -16.51 -0.54
N PRO A 43 -32.65 -15.40 -0.44
CA PRO A 43 -33.22 -14.06 -0.51
C PRO A 43 -33.69 -13.75 -1.93
N ALA A 44 -34.73 -12.94 -2.06
CA ALA A 44 -35.06 -12.33 -3.34
C ALA A 44 -34.03 -11.24 -3.65
N PHE A 45 -33.57 -11.19 -4.90
CA PHE A 45 -32.72 -10.12 -5.40
C PHE A 45 -32.93 -9.94 -6.90
N THR A 46 -32.55 -8.78 -7.40
CA THR A 46 -32.51 -8.47 -8.83
C THR A 46 -31.09 -8.11 -9.23
N THR A 47 -30.78 -8.31 -10.51
CA THR A 47 -29.50 -7.94 -11.08
C THR A 47 -29.71 -7.17 -12.36
N THR A 48 -28.91 -6.13 -12.58
CA THR A 48 -28.91 -5.37 -13.83
C THR A 48 -27.47 -5.04 -14.18
N THR A 49 -27.13 -5.07 -15.46
CA THR A 49 -25.83 -4.59 -15.92
C THR A 49 -26.06 -3.44 -16.89
N GLN A 50 -25.59 -2.25 -16.53
CA GLN A 50 -25.71 -1.04 -17.35
C GLN A 50 -24.46 -0.20 -17.20
N ASP A 51 -23.96 0.38 -18.30
CA ASP A 51 -22.78 1.25 -18.34
C ASP A 51 -21.53 0.61 -17.70
N GLY A 52 -21.36 -0.71 -17.89
CA GLY A 52 -20.25 -1.47 -17.32
C GLY A 52 -20.37 -1.78 -15.83
N TRP A 53 -21.48 -1.43 -15.19
CA TRP A 53 -21.76 -1.71 -13.78
C TRP A 53 -22.80 -2.80 -13.64
N LEU A 54 -22.42 -3.90 -12.98
CA LEU A 54 -23.36 -4.83 -12.37
C LEU A 54 -23.94 -4.17 -11.11
N VAL A 55 -25.26 -4.16 -11.00
CA VAL A 55 -26.03 -3.75 -9.82
C VAL A 55 -26.81 -4.94 -9.32
N LEU A 56 -26.59 -5.33 -8.06
CA LEU A 56 -27.35 -6.35 -7.34
C LEU A 56 -28.16 -5.67 -6.25
N ASP A 57 -29.49 -5.83 -6.28
CA ASP A 57 -30.40 -5.23 -5.30
C ASP A 57 -31.26 -6.29 -4.61
N THR A 58 -31.15 -6.39 -3.28
CA THR A 58 -31.94 -7.28 -2.41
C THR A 58 -33.17 -6.59 -1.79
N GLY A 59 -33.37 -5.31 -2.07
CA GLY A 59 -34.30 -4.42 -1.40
C GLY A 59 -33.71 -3.75 -0.15
N ALA A 60 -32.83 -4.42 0.59
CA ALA A 60 -32.15 -3.90 1.79
C ALA A 60 -30.67 -3.55 1.56
N LEU A 61 -30.07 -4.09 0.50
CA LEU A 61 -28.69 -3.87 0.10
C LEU A 61 -28.62 -3.68 -1.41
N THR A 62 -27.87 -2.68 -1.86
CA THR A 62 -27.48 -2.51 -3.26
C THR A 62 -25.96 -2.64 -3.37
N LEU A 63 -25.49 -3.64 -4.11
CA LEU A 63 -24.08 -3.82 -4.44
C LEU A 63 -23.86 -3.39 -5.89
N ARG A 64 -22.81 -2.62 -6.14
CA ARG A 64 -22.36 -2.24 -7.47
C ARG A 64 -20.95 -2.76 -7.70
N TYR A 65 -20.76 -3.46 -8.82
CA TYR A 65 -19.48 -3.96 -9.26
C TYR A 65 -19.17 -3.52 -10.70
N LYS A 66 -18.00 -2.95 -10.96
CA LYS A 66 -17.58 -2.62 -12.33
C LYS A 66 -17.11 -3.90 -13.02
N VAL A 67 -17.86 -4.35 -14.02
CA VAL A 67 -17.63 -5.62 -14.71
C VAL A 67 -16.24 -5.61 -15.37
N ASP A 68 -15.55 -6.75 -15.31
CA ASP A 68 -14.21 -6.96 -15.90
C ASP A 68 -13.12 -5.97 -15.43
N SER A 69 -13.27 -5.39 -14.23
CA SER A 69 -12.35 -4.40 -13.68
C SER A 69 -11.22 -4.97 -12.82
N GLY A 70 -11.03 -6.30 -12.82
CA GLY A 70 -10.01 -6.98 -12.00
C GLY A 70 -10.46 -7.27 -10.57
N ALA A 71 -9.49 -7.47 -9.67
CA ALA A 71 -9.75 -7.73 -8.25
C ALA A 71 -10.55 -6.60 -7.60
N PHE A 72 -11.31 -6.90 -6.54
CA PHE A 72 -12.12 -5.89 -5.87
C PHE A 72 -11.27 -4.75 -5.29
N THR A 73 -11.75 -3.53 -5.47
CA THR A 73 -11.20 -2.28 -4.94
C THR A 73 -12.34 -1.43 -4.39
N ASP A 74 -12.01 -0.39 -3.64
CA ASP A 74 -12.96 0.65 -3.23
C ASP A 74 -13.62 1.38 -4.40
N GLN A 75 -12.94 1.44 -5.55
CA GLN A 75 -13.41 2.10 -6.76
C GLN A 75 -14.33 1.21 -7.60
N ASN A 76 -14.17 -0.11 -7.55
CA ASN A 76 -14.92 -1.03 -8.40
C ASN A 76 -15.97 -1.86 -7.67
N LEU A 77 -15.97 -1.90 -6.34
CA LEU A 77 -16.96 -2.60 -5.53
C LEU A 77 -17.50 -1.67 -4.44
N VAL A 78 -18.76 -1.26 -4.59
CA VAL A 78 -19.45 -0.35 -3.66
C VAL A 78 -20.72 -1.01 -3.15
N VAL A 79 -20.98 -0.88 -1.85
CA VAL A 79 -22.19 -1.44 -1.20
C VAL A 79 -22.95 -0.33 -0.51
N ARG A 80 -24.27 -0.28 -0.73
CA ARG A 80 -25.20 0.59 -0.01
C ARG A 80 -26.13 -0.25 0.83
N LEU A 81 -26.18 0.01 2.12
CA LEU A 81 -27.07 -0.65 3.09
C LEU A 81 -28.20 0.29 3.49
N LYS A 82 -29.43 -0.23 3.51
CA LYS A 82 -30.60 0.46 4.07
C LYS A 82 -30.71 0.12 5.57
N ALA A 83 -30.17 0.97 6.43
CA ALA A 83 -30.24 0.84 7.89
C ALA A 83 -31.39 1.69 8.44
N GLY A 84 -32.63 1.18 8.33
CA GLY A 84 -33.83 1.96 8.66
C GLY A 84 -34.01 3.12 7.67
N PRO A 85 -34.17 4.39 8.13
CA PRO A 85 -34.26 5.54 7.23
C PRO A 85 -32.91 5.95 6.64
N GLN A 86 -31.79 5.47 7.18
CA GLN A 86 -30.45 5.85 6.77
C GLN A 86 -29.95 4.97 5.60
N GLN A 87 -29.35 5.61 4.60
CA GLN A 87 -28.55 4.95 3.59
C GLN A 87 -27.08 5.09 3.98
N VAL A 88 -26.37 3.96 4.09
CA VAL A 88 -24.94 3.93 4.38
C VAL A 88 -24.23 3.36 3.16
N GLU A 89 -23.34 4.14 2.54
CA GLU A 89 -22.43 3.66 1.51
C GLU A 89 -21.13 3.18 2.18
N GLY A 90 -20.70 1.98 1.83
CA GLY A 90 -19.44 1.39 2.24
C GLY A 90 -18.65 0.94 1.02
N HIS A 91 -17.34 1.01 1.14
CA HIS A 91 -16.36 0.53 0.17
C HIS A 91 -15.65 -0.67 0.80
N PRO A 92 -16.17 -1.90 0.68
CA PRO A 92 -15.71 -3.03 1.50
C PRO A 92 -14.25 -3.43 1.25
N TRP A 93 -13.66 -2.91 0.17
CA TRP A 93 -12.28 -3.11 -0.24
C TRP A 93 -11.41 -1.84 -0.15
N SER A 94 -11.82 -0.85 0.66
CA SER A 94 -10.98 0.30 1.03
C SER A 94 -9.71 -0.18 1.73
N GLY A 95 -8.57 -0.05 1.03
CA GLY A 95 -7.28 -0.62 1.44
C GLY A 95 -6.57 -1.42 0.33
N HIS A 96 -7.23 -1.64 -0.82
CA HIS A 96 -6.62 -2.21 -2.03
C HIS A 96 -6.45 -1.16 -3.16
N THR A 97 -6.46 0.14 -2.82
CA THR A 97 -5.92 1.13 -3.75
C THR A 97 -4.42 0.91 -3.85
N THR A 98 -3.93 0.58 -5.03
CA THR A 98 -2.50 0.49 -5.29
C THR A 98 -1.83 1.79 -4.86
N ALA A 99 -0.86 1.71 -3.96
CA ALA A 99 -0.11 2.88 -3.48
C ALA A 99 0.48 3.65 -4.67
N VAL A 100 0.43 4.97 -4.63
CA VAL A 100 0.92 5.81 -5.74
C VAL A 100 2.29 6.36 -5.37
N CYS A 101 3.28 6.06 -6.21
CA CYS A 101 4.62 6.61 -6.13
C CYS A 101 4.81 7.73 -7.15
N GLY A 102 5.27 8.87 -6.65
CA GLY A 102 5.74 9.96 -7.52
C GLY A 102 6.91 9.48 -8.37
N PHE A 103 6.87 9.76 -9.68
CA PHE A 103 8.03 9.55 -10.53
C PHE A 103 9.19 10.43 -10.06
N GLY A 104 10.40 9.85 -9.90
CA GLY A 104 11.54 10.58 -9.37
C GLY A 104 11.59 10.72 -7.84
N VAL A 105 10.61 10.16 -7.11
CA VAL A 105 10.47 10.32 -5.66
C VAL A 105 10.70 8.97 -4.97
N LEU A 106 11.34 9.00 -3.80
CA LEU A 106 11.45 7.83 -2.93
C LEU A 106 10.07 7.48 -2.36
N CYS A 107 9.71 6.21 -2.49
CA CYS A 107 8.55 5.61 -1.84
C CYS A 107 9.01 4.64 -0.75
N GLU A 108 8.50 4.84 0.46
CA GLU A 108 8.73 3.94 1.57
C GLU A 108 7.98 2.63 1.34
N GLY A 109 8.66 1.51 1.55
CA GLY A 109 8.17 0.16 1.28
C GLY A 109 7.00 -0.21 2.17
N GLU A 110 6.99 0.28 3.41
CA GLU A 110 5.90 0.09 4.37
C GLU A 110 4.59 0.80 3.99
N ASP A 111 4.66 1.77 3.09
CA ASP A 111 3.50 2.53 2.60
C ASP A 111 2.95 1.98 1.27
N LEU A 112 3.59 0.93 0.71
CA LEU A 112 3.16 0.31 -0.53
C LEU A 112 2.03 -0.70 -0.34
N THR A 113 1.43 -1.15 -1.44
CA THR A 113 0.39 -2.18 -1.38
C THR A 113 1.02 -3.54 -1.18
N LEU A 114 1.01 -4.01 0.08
CA LEU A 114 1.53 -5.31 0.50
C LEU A 114 0.43 -6.37 0.48
N GLN A 115 0.74 -7.55 -0.07
CA GLN A 115 -0.14 -8.71 -0.09
C GLN A 115 0.59 -9.91 0.51
N GLY A 116 0.02 -10.51 1.56
CA GLY A 116 0.53 -11.74 2.18
C GLY A 116 1.67 -11.54 3.19
N PHE A 117 2.08 -10.31 3.45
CA PHE A 117 3.07 -9.94 4.48
C PHE A 117 2.80 -8.52 5.00
N GLY A 118 3.60 -8.08 5.97
CA GLY A 118 3.41 -6.80 6.66
C GLY A 118 4.70 -6.02 6.80
N THR A 119 4.71 -5.11 7.77
CA THR A 119 5.81 -4.18 8.02
C THR A 119 6.54 -4.57 9.31
N ALA A 120 7.82 -4.23 9.42
CA ALA A 120 8.59 -4.41 10.65
C ALA A 120 9.59 -3.27 10.89
N THR A 121 10.20 -3.28 12.08
CA THR A 121 11.14 -2.25 12.56
C THR A 121 12.28 -2.87 13.39
N ASP A 122 12.44 -4.19 13.34
CA ASP A 122 13.38 -4.97 14.17
C ASP A 122 14.80 -5.06 13.60
N HIS A 123 15.03 -4.39 12.46
CA HIS A 123 16.34 -4.13 11.87
C HIS A 123 16.57 -2.63 11.76
N THR A 124 17.81 -2.18 11.96
CA THR A 124 18.18 -0.77 11.93
C THR A 124 18.55 -0.30 10.53
N GLY A 125 18.58 1.02 10.31
CA GLY A 125 19.07 1.62 9.06
C GLY A 125 18.05 1.68 7.91
N PHE A 126 16.76 1.42 8.17
CA PHE A 126 15.65 1.70 7.25
C PHE A 126 15.37 3.20 7.12
N THR A 127 14.67 3.60 6.05
CA THR A 127 14.07 4.94 5.88
C THR A 127 12.61 4.93 6.35
N GLY A 128 12.01 6.10 6.52
CA GLY A 128 10.62 6.17 6.98
C GLY A 128 10.40 5.65 8.42
N THR A 129 9.31 4.90 8.59
CA THR A 129 8.81 4.41 9.89
C THR A 129 9.01 2.91 10.08
N GLY A 130 9.47 2.20 9.05
CA GLY A 130 9.77 0.79 9.07
C GLY A 130 10.22 0.30 7.70
N PHE A 131 9.93 -0.96 7.39
CA PHE A 131 10.19 -1.54 6.08
C PHE A 131 9.15 -2.61 5.78
N ALA A 132 8.96 -2.91 4.49
CA ALA A 132 8.17 -4.05 4.05
C ALA A 132 8.93 -5.34 4.36
N ALA A 133 8.45 -6.06 5.37
CA ALA A 133 9.14 -7.18 5.98
C ALA A 133 8.57 -8.50 5.46
N GLY A 134 9.40 -9.19 4.70
CA GLY A 134 9.12 -10.55 4.26
C GLY A 134 8.80 -10.68 2.78
N PHE A 135 8.97 -11.91 2.33
CA PHE A 135 8.60 -12.50 1.04
C PHE A 135 8.75 -14.02 1.24
N GLU A 136 8.17 -14.54 2.33
CA GLU A 136 8.37 -15.93 2.75
C GLU A 136 7.33 -16.88 2.13
N GLY A 137 6.12 -16.37 1.91
CA GLY A 137 5.02 -17.11 1.34
C GLY A 137 4.94 -16.93 -0.17
N GLN A 138 4.77 -18.04 -0.90
CA GLN A 138 4.42 -17.98 -2.31
C GLN A 138 3.14 -17.15 -2.50
N GLY A 139 3.18 -16.21 -3.45
CA GLY A 139 2.09 -15.27 -3.71
C GLY A 139 2.22 -13.96 -2.93
N ASN A 140 3.21 -13.83 -2.03
CA ASN A 140 3.50 -12.55 -1.39
C ASN A 140 3.94 -11.53 -2.45
N SER A 141 3.36 -10.33 -2.40
CA SER A 141 3.72 -9.28 -3.35
C SER A 141 3.64 -7.88 -2.78
N LEU A 142 4.44 -6.98 -3.35
CA LEU A 142 4.42 -5.54 -3.12
C LEU A 142 4.18 -4.87 -4.46
N SER A 143 3.26 -3.90 -4.49
CA SER A 143 2.91 -3.17 -5.71
C SER A 143 2.66 -1.69 -5.49
N PHE A 144 2.89 -0.91 -6.54
CA PHE A 144 2.66 0.53 -6.57
C PHE A 144 2.34 1.01 -7.99
N GLN A 145 1.68 2.16 -8.11
CA GLN A 145 1.47 2.88 -9.37
C GLN A 145 2.52 3.98 -9.53
N VAL A 146 2.98 4.19 -10.76
CA VAL A 146 3.86 5.30 -11.13
C VAL A 146 3.40 5.90 -12.44
N THR A 147 3.62 7.20 -12.64
CA THR A 147 3.27 7.89 -13.90
C THR A 147 4.50 8.56 -14.51
N PRO A 148 5.25 7.89 -15.40
CA PRO A 148 6.34 8.51 -16.13
C PRO A 148 5.82 9.58 -17.10
N PRO A 149 6.54 10.70 -17.28
CA PRO A 149 6.09 11.82 -18.10
C PRO A 149 6.21 11.56 -19.61
N ALA A 150 7.03 10.60 -20.02
CA ALA A 150 7.30 10.25 -21.41
C ALA A 150 7.51 8.74 -21.56
N ALA A 151 7.39 8.22 -22.78
CA ALA A 151 7.83 6.86 -23.06
C ALA A 151 9.36 6.79 -23.05
N GLY A 152 9.94 5.76 -22.42
CA GLY A 152 11.38 5.65 -22.30
C GLY A 152 11.87 4.46 -21.49
N ASN A 153 13.19 4.39 -21.36
CA ASN A 153 13.87 3.47 -20.46
C ASN A 153 14.07 4.17 -19.11
N TYR A 154 13.72 3.47 -18.06
CA TYR A 154 13.78 3.89 -16.67
C TYR A 154 14.44 2.80 -15.84
N VAL A 155 14.75 3.11 -14.60
CA VAL A 155 15.18 2.13 -13.61
C VAL A 155 14.22 2.15 -12.43
N LEU A 156 13.92 0.96 -11.89
CA LEU A 156 13.43 0.80 -10.53
C LEU A 156 14.65 0.60 -9.64
N ASP A 157 15.01 1.61 -8.87
CA ASP A 157 15.99 1.47 -7.81
C ASP A 157 15.28 0.93 -6.57
N LEU A 158 15.68 -0.25 -6.13
CA LEU A 158 15.12 -0.93 -4.96
C LEU A 158 16.14 -0.93 -3.82
N ARG A 159 15.81 -0.29 -2.69
CA ARG A 159 16.56 -0.42 -1.44
C ARG A 159 16.04 -1.62 -0.66
N TYR A 160 16.90 -2.58 -0.40
CA TYR A 160 16.52 -3.87 0.18
C TYR A 160 17.58 -4.38 1.16
N ALA A 161 17.17 -5.33 2.01
CA ALA A 161 18.08 -6.15 2.81
C ALA A 161 17.92 -7.63 2.46
N ASN A 162 19.07 -8.29 2.29
CA ASN A 162 19.20 -9.74 2.20
C ASN A 162 20.24 -10.17 3.23
N GLY A 163 19.78 -10.52 4.43
CA GLY A 163 20.64 -10.97 5.52
C GLY A 163 21.15 -12.42 5.37
N LEU A 164 20.89 -13.07 4.24
CA LEU A 164 21.32 -14.44 3.95
C LEU A 164 22.63 -14.45 3.15
N SER A 165 23.32 -15.59 3.10
CA SER A 165 24.64 -15.71 2.46
C SER A 165 24.61 -15.91 0.94
N THR A 166 23.43 -16.08 0.34
CA THR A 166 23.25 -16.27 -1.10
C THR A 166 22.27 -15.27 -1.68
N ALA A 167 22.40 -14.99 -2.98
CA ALA A 167 21.41 -14.20 -3.69
C ALA A 167 20.01 -14.81 -3.56
N ARG A 168 19.02 -13.94 -3.41
CA ARG A 168 17.60 -14.28 -3.43
C ARG A 168 16.94 -13.72 -4.68
N THR A 169 15.72 -14.15 -4.97
CA THR A 169 15.00 -13.77 -6.17
C THR A 169 13.56 -13.41 -5.85
N LEU A 170 13.06 -12.40 -6.56
CA LEU A 170 11.66 -12.05 -6.72
C LEU A 170 11.36 -11.93 -8.21
N THR A 171 10.09 -11.94 -8.59
CA THR A 171 9.64 -11.63 -9.94
C THR A 171 9.14 -10.20 -10.02
N LEU A 172 9.74 -9.40 -10.90
CA LEU A 172 9.32 -8.04 -11.24
C LEU A 172 8.40 -8.08 -12.47
N SER A 173 7.26 -7.40 -12.42
CA SER A 173 6.34 -7.25 -13.55
C SER A 173 5.78 -5.82 -13.64
N VAL A 174 5.34 -5.44 -14.85
CA VAL A 174 4.72 -4.14 -15.15
C VAL A 174 3.37 -4.38 -15.83
N ASP A 175 2.32 -3.77 -15.30
CA ASP A 175 0.92 -3.90 -15.74
C ASP A 175 0.45 -5.36 -15.82
N GLY A 176 0.94 -6.20 -14.91
CA GLY A 176 0.66 -7.65 -14.89
C GLY A 176 1.31 -8.43 -16.04
N SER A 177 2.19 -7.79 -16.82
CA SER A 177 2.92 -8.38 -17.95
C SER A 177 4.45 -8.27 -17.74
N SER A 178 5.25 -8.77 -18.69
CA SER A 178 6.72 -8.63 -18.68
C SER A 178 7.43 -9.14 -17.42
N ALA A 179 6.89 -10.20 -16.83
CA ALA A 179 7.41 -10.80 -15.60
C ALA A 179 8.81 -11.39 -15.82
N ARG A 180 9.78 -10.95 -15.00
CA ARG A 180 11.14 -11.51 -14.98
C ARG A 180 11.68 -11.65 -13.56
N GLN A 181 12.48 -12.68 -13.33
CA GLN A 181 13.19 -12.81 -12.06
C GLN A 181 14.27 -11.72 -11.93
N VAL A 182 14.34 -11.14 -10.75
CA VAL A 182 15.35 -10.16 -10.35
C VAL A 182 16.18 -10.74 -9.20
N PRO A 183 17.50 -10.92 -9.38
CA PRO A 183 18.38 -11.39 -8.33
C PRO A 183 18.74 -10.24 -7.37
N LEU A 184 18.75 -10.56 -6.08
CA LEU A 184 19.02 -9.64 -4.97
C LEU A 184 20.16 -10.24 -4.12
N PRO A 185 21.42 -9.85 -4.37
CA PRO A 185 22.60 -10.35 -3.66
C PRO A 185 22.56 -10.12 -2.13
N PRO A 186 23.36 -10.84 -1.34
CA PRO A 186 23.56 -10.56 0.09
C PRO A 186 23.96 -9.10 0.33
N THR A 187 23.41 -8.49 1.38
CA THR A 187 23.72 -7.10 1.76
C THR A 187 24.70 -7.00 2.92
N GLY A 188 25.09 -8.13 3.52
CA GLY A 188 26.02 -8.18 4.65
C GLY A 188 25.35 -8.34 6.02
N GLY A 189 24.01 -8.37 6.06
CA GLY A 189 23.22 -8.56 7.28
C GLY A 189 21.85 -7.92 7.12
N TRP A 190 20.93 -8.20 8.05
CA TRP A 190 19.59 -7.61 8.02
C TRP A 190 19.57 -6.12 8.39
N ASP A 191 20.57 -5.65 9.14
CA ASP A 191 20.82 -4.22 9.41
C ASP A 191 21.61 -3.51 8.29
N SER A 192 21.87 -4.21 7.17
CA SER A 192 22.63 -3.67 6.04
C SER A 192 21.75 -3.63 4.80
N TRP A 193 21.60 -2.42 4.25
CA TRP A 193 20.70 -2.13 3.13
C TRP A 193 21.49 -1.71 1.90
N SER A 194 21.09 -2.20 0.74
CA SER A 194 21.70 -1.86 -0.55
C SER A 194 20.65 -1.40 -1.53
N VAL A 195 21.01 -0.48 -2.42
CA VAL A 195 20.19 -0.08 -3.56
C VAL A 195 20.63 -0.85 -4.80
N LEU A 196 19.69 -1.48 -5.50
CA LEU A 196 19.95 -2.20 -6.75
C LEU A 196 18.98 -1.72 -7.85
N PRO A 197 19.50 -1.26 -9.01
CA PRO A 197 18.66 -0.86 -10.14
C PRO A 197 18.12 -2.05 -10.93
N PHE A 198 16.88 -1.94 -11.40
CA PHE A 198 16.27 -2.83 -12.37
C PHE A 198 15.70 -2.06 -13.54
N ASP A 199 16.18 -2.37 -14.76
CA ASP A 199 15.66 -1.73 -15.97
C ASP A 199 14.15 -1.96 -16.14
N LEU A 200 13.46 -0.87 -16.46
CA LEU A 200 12.06 -0.80 -16.82
C LEU A 200 11.91 -0.10 -18.17
N GLN A 201 11.01 -0.60 -19.02
CA GLN A 201 10.60 0.09 -20.24
C GLN A 201 9.13 0.50 -20.06
N LEU A 202 8.87 1.81 -19.96
CA LEU A 202 7.55 2.34 -19.64
C LEU A 202 7.09 3.31 -20.72
N ALA A 203 5.78 3.36 -20.96
CA ALA A 203 5.17 4.40 -21.75
C ALA A 203 4.97 5.67 -20.91
N ALA A 204 4.52 6.74 -21.54
CA ALA A 204 3.99 7.89 -20.80
C ALA A 204 2.64 7.51 -20.18
N GLY A 205 2.39 7.91 -18.93
CA GLY A 205 1.12 7.64 -18.25
C GLY A 205 1.24 6.60 -17.14
N PRO A 206 0.11 6.19 -16.54
CA PRO A 206 0.10 5.35 -15.35
C PRO A 206 0.50 3.91 -15.67
N HIS A 207 1.34 3.33 -14.80
CA HIS A 207 1.77 1.94 -14.81
C HIS A 207 1.71 1.36 -13.40
N THR A 208 1.34 0.08 -13.28
CA THR A 208 1.45 -0.67 -12.03
C THR A 208 2.71 -1.53 -12.06
N VAL A 209 3.59 -1.35 -11.08
CA VAL A 209 4.82 -2.14 -10.92
C VAL A 209 4.65 -3.08 -9.73
N THR A 210 5.02 -4.34 -9.89
CA THR A 210 4.86 -5.38 -8.86
C THR A 210 6.14 -6.19 -8.69
N LEU A 211 6.55 -6.40 -7.43
CA LEU A 211 7.51 -7.42 -7.02
C LEU A 211 6.76 -8.55 -6.31
N ALA A 212 6.94 -9.79 -6.75
CA ALA A 212 6.22 -10.95 -6.22
C ALA A 212 7.15 -12.13 -5.93
N HIS A 213 6.86 -12.89 -4.86
CA HIS A 213 7.45 -14.20 -4.59
C HIS A 213 6.63 -15.28 -5.29
N THR A 214 7.02 -15.65 -6.51
CA THR A 214 6.36 -16.69 -7.30
C THR A 214 6.89 -18.09 -6.98
N ALA A 215 6.34 -19.12 -7.64
CA ALA A 215 6.85 -20.49 -7.56
C ALA A 215 8.32 -20.66 -7.96
N ALA A 216 8.84 -19.78 -8.83
CA ALA A 216 10.22 -19.85 -9.29
C ALA A 216 11.19 -19.13 -8.34
N ASP A 217 10.68 -18.36 -7.39
CA ASP A 217 11.43 -17.41 -6.59
C ASP A 217 11.83 -17.97 -5.23
N THR A 218 12.94 -17.45 -4.71
CA THR A 218 13.50 -17.90 -3.43
C THR A 218 13.07 -17.04 -2.25
N GLY A 219 12.57 -15.81 -2.48
CA GLY A 219 11.95 -14.97 -1.46
C GLY A 219 12.91 -14.56 -0.32
N GLN A 220 12.36 -14.36 0.88
CA GLN A 220 13.09 -14.03 2.11
C GLN A 220 13.93 -12.75 2.00
N LEU A 221 13.26 -11.63 1.73
CA LEU A 221 13.85 -10.31 1.51
C LEU A 221 13.04 -9.27 2.28
N ASN A 222 13.71 -8.21 2.71
CA ASN A 222 13.05 -7.00 3.21
C ASN A 222 13.24 -5.88 2.19
N VAL A 223 12.20 -5.10 1.93
CA VAL A 223 12.24 -3.92 1.05
C VAL A 223 12.03 -2.71 1.92
N ASP A 224 13.02 -1.83 1.93
CA ASP A 224 12.97 -0.58 2.68
C ASP A 224 12.23 0.48 1.89
N SER A 225 12.71 0.80 0.70
CA SER A 225 12.18 1.88 -0.11
C SER A 225 12.54 1.68 -1.58
N LEU A 226 11.86 2.40 -2.48
CA LEU A 226 12.09 2.30 -3.92
C LEU A 226 11.81 3.60 -4.64
N ALA A 227 12.36 3.75 -5.84
CA ALA A 227 12.07 4.86 -6.72
C ALA A 227 12.13 4.44 -8.18
N VAL A 228 11.23 4.99 -9.01
CA VAL A 228 11.32 4.86 -10.47
C VAL A 228 11.92 6.14 -11.04
N LEU A 229 13.07 5.99 -11.69
CA LEU A 229 13.94 7.09 -12.06
C LEU A 229 14.32 7.04 -13.55
N PRO A 230 14.68 8.18 -14.18
CA PRO A 230 15.45 8.16 -15.42
C PRO A 230 16.73 7.33 -15.25
N THR A 231 17.13 6.57 -16.26
CA THR A 231 18.39 5.82 -16.23
C THR A 231 19.57 6.75 -15.93
N GLY A 232 20.36 6.40 -14.91
CA GLY A 232 21.56 7.15 -14.49
C GLY A 232 21.29 8.31 -13.52
N ALA A 233 20.04 8.55 -13.12
CA ALA A 233 19.74 9.43 -12.01
C ALA A 233 20.24 8.84 -10.68
N SER A 234 20.56 9.70 -9.71
CA SER A 234 20.89 9.27 -8.35
C SER A 234 19.64 8.83 -7.60
N TYR A 235 19.80 7.82 -6.73
CA TYR A 235 18.74 7.42 -5.81
C TYR A 235 18.31 8.61 -4.94
N PRO A 236 17.02 8.97 -4.89
CA PRO A 236 16.56 10.12 -4.12
C PRO A 236 16.64 9.85 -2.62
N GLU A 237 16.90 10.90 -1.85
CA GLU A 237 16.74 10.87 -0.39
C GLU A 237 15.24 10.86 -0.02
N PRO A 238 14.87 10.32 1.17
CA PRO A 238 13.49 10.34 1.63
C PRO A 238 12.94 11.76 1.69
N VAL A 239 11.78 11.99 1.06
CA VAL A 239 11.10 13.27 1.09
C VAL A 239 9.89 13.17 2.00
N SER A 240 9.97 13.80 3.16
CA SER A 240 8.81 13.94 4.04
C SER A 240 7.91 15.07 3.55
N LEU A 241 6.99 14.76 2.64
CA LEU A 241 6.06 15.75 2.09
C LEU A 241 4.86 15.94 3.02
N CYS A 242 4.59 17.21 3.33
CA CYS A 242 3.41 17.67 4.01
C CYS A 242 2.45 18.36 3.06
N THR A 243 1.27 17.75 2.87
CA THR A 243 0.20 18.36 2.08
C THR A 243 -0.18 19.71 2.69
N PHE A 244 -0.16 20.76 1.87
CA PHE A 244 -0.50 22.11 2.31
C PHE A 244 -1.91 22.15 2.91
N GLY A 245 -2.02 22.69 4.13
CA GLY A 245 -3.29 22.81 4.84
C GLY A 245 -3.82 21.51 5.47
N ALA A 246 -3.09 20.40 5.37
CA ALA A 246 -3.42 19.14 6.04
C ALA A 246 -2.64 18.98 7.34
N LEU A 247 -3.15 18.12 8.23
CA LEU A 247 -2.38 17.62 9.37
C LEU A 247 -1.28 16.69 8.85
N CYS A 248 -0.05 16.96 9.26
CA CYS A 248 1.05 16.01 9.16
C CYS A 248 1.38 15.46 10.54
N GLU A 249 1.42 14.15 10.62
CA GLU A 249 1.91 13.45 11.81
C GLU A 249 3.43 13.56 11.85
N ALA A 250 3.97 14.11 12.95
CA ALA A 250 5.39 14.43 13.07
C ALA A 250 6.27 13.17 13.03
N GLU A 251 5.72 12.03 13.44
CA GLU A 251 6.40 10.74 13.40
C GLU A 251 6.60 10.17 12.00
N SER A 252 5.98 10.77 10.98
CA SER A 252 6.16 10.40 9.57
C SER A 252 7.03 11.41 8.81
N LEU A 253 7.64 12.36 9.51
CA LEU A 253 8.51 13.38 8.92
C LEU A 253 9.99 12.99 9.01
N GLY A 254 10.86 13.78 8.39
CA GLY A 254 12.27 13.46 8.28
C GLY A 254 12.94 13.71 9.62
N LEU A 255 13.07 12.64 10.41
CA LEU A 255 13.66 12.68 11.75
C LEU A 255 15.17 12.54 11.64
N HIS A 256 15.92 13.61 11.92
CA HIS A 256 17.38 13.64 11.80
C HIS A 256 18.09 13.72 13.15
N GLY A 257 19.36 13.30 13.17
CA GLY A 257 20.16 13.26 14.39
C GLY A 257 19.68 12.16 15.33
N ARG A 258 19.27 12.52 16.54
CA ARG A 258 18.71 11.60 17.55
C ARG A 258 17.20 11.48 17.53
N MET A 259 16.56 12.16 16.59
CA MET A 259 15.11 12.11 16.46
C MET A 259 14.64 10.67 16.13
N HIS A 260 13.56 10.22 16.77
CA HIS A 260 12.99 8.88 16.58
C HIS A 260 11.50 8.86 16.91
N LEU A 261 10.79 7.84 16.40
CA LEU A 261 9.41 7.53 16.78
C LEU A 261 9.37 7.00 18.22
N ALA A 262 8.48 7.57 19.04
CA ALA A 262 8.22 7.12 20.40
C ALA A 262 6.72 6.96 20.69
N THR A 263 6.40 6.12 21.68
CA THR A 263 5.03 5.78 22.09
C THR A 263 4.87 5.70 23.61
N ASP A 264 5.90 6.08 24.37
CA ASP A 264 5.99 5.93 25.83
C ASP A 264 5.23 7.01 26.63
N HIS A 265 4.53 7.90 25.94
CA HIS A 265 3.65 8.91 26.52
C HIS A 265 2.26 8.91 25.86
N ALA A 266 1.20 9.14 26.62
CA ALA A 266 -0.16 9.15 26.10
C ALA A 266 -0.54 10.50 25.45
N GLY A 267 -1.57 10.48 24.59
CA GLY A 267 -2.21 11.69 24.05
C GLY A 267 -1.69 12.16 22.69
N TYR A 268 -0.79 11.42 22.04
CA TYR A 268 -0.39 11.66 20.65
C TYR A 268 -1.53 11.32 19.65
N THR A 269 -1.37 11.77 18.41
CA THR A 269 -2.18 11.36 17.25
C THR A 269 -1.37 10.39 16.39
N GLY A 270 -2.00 9.71 15.43
CA GLY A 270 -1.28 8.79 14.55
C GLY A 270 -0.72 7.55 15.27
N LYS A 271 0.50 7.15 14.85
CA LYS A 271 1.17 5.92 15.31
C LYS A 271 2.08 6.16 16.52
N GLY A 272 2.41 7.42 16.81
CA GLY A 272 3.26 7.82 17.93
C GLY A 272 3.58 9.30 17.91
N PHE A 273 4.78 9.69 18.33
CA PHE A 273 5.28 11.06 18.23
C PHE A 273 6.77 11.09 17.95
N ALA A 274 7.24 12.17 17.32
CA ALA A 274 8.66 12.46 17.16
C ALA A 274 9.28 12.88 18.51
N ALA A 275 10.26 12.11 18.99
CA ALA A 275 11.04 12.37 20.19
C ALA A 275 12.53 12.54 19.86
N GLY A 276 13.35 13.01 20.81
CA GLY A 276 14.81 13.02 20.64
C GLY A 276 15.46 14.39 20.36
N PHE A 277 14.74 15.51 20.55
CA PHE A 277 15.32 16.86 20.50
C PHE A 277 16.24 17.13 21.70
N GLU A 278 17.41 16.48 21.73
CA GLU A 278 18.32 16.46 22.88
C GLU A 278 19.70 17.09 22.56
N GLY A 279 19.87 17.61 21.34
CA GLY A 279 21.15 17.97 20.73
C GLY A 279 21.13 19.08 19.73
N VAL A 280 22.32 19.64 19.55
CA VAL A 280 22.59 20.54 18.43
C VAL A 280 22.58 19.70 17.15
N GLY A 281 21.73 20.08 16.20
CA GLY A 281 21.57 19.40 14.91
C GLY A 281 20.49 18.32 14.89
N ASP A 282 19.74 18.12 15.99
CA ASP A 282 18.51 17.31 15.95
C ASP A 282 17.40 18.15 15.31
N ASP A 283 16.80 17.64 14.24
CA ASP A 283 15.77 18.37 13.49
C ASP A 283 14.70 17.45 12.88
N ILE A 284 13.57 18.08 12.55
CA ILE A 284 12.51 17.46 11.74
C ILE A 284 12.44 18.24 10.43
N THR A 285 12.79 17.60 9.32
CA THR A 285 12.60 18.18 7.98
C THR A 285 11.30 17.71 7.35
N PHE A 286 10.60 18.63 6.70
CA PHE A 286 9.49 18.32 5.82
C PHE A 286 9.41 19.34 4.68
N SER A 287 8.83 18.93 3.57
CA SER A 287 8.54 19.79 2.41
C SER A 287 7.07 20.14 2.38
N VAL A 288 6.70 21.31 1.87
CA VAL A 288 5.30 21.71 1.66
C VAL A 288 5.16 22.37 0.30
N ASP A 289 4.23 21.89 -0.52
CA ASP A 289 3.90 22.51 -1.80
C ASP A 289 2.87 23.63 -1.61
N ALA A 290 3.33 24.87 -1.47
CA ALA A 290 2.47 26.05 -1.41
C ALA A 290 2.04 26.49 -2.83
N ALA A 291 0.74 26.73 -3.02
CA ALA A 291 0.18 27.11 -4.32
C ALA A 291 0.63 28.49 -4.83
N ALA A 292 1.13 29.36 -3.94
CA ALA A 292 1.64 30.68 -4.28
C ALA A 292 2.73 31.12 -3.28
N ALA A 293 3.51 32.14 -3.62
CA ALA A 293 4.39 32.79 -2.66
C ALA A 293 3.58 33.64 -1.67
N GLY A 294 3.95 33.59 -0.39
CA GLY A 294 3.30 34.38 0.65
C GLY A 294 3.65 33.92 2.06
N ASP A 295 3.08 34.60 3.05
CA ASP A 295 3.21 34.23 4.45
C ASP A 295 2.16 33.17 4.82
N TYR A 296 2.61 32.10 5.46
CA TYR A 296 1.76 30.99 5.90
C TYR A 296 1.99 30.70 7.38
N GLN A 297 0.96 30.20 8.06
CA GLN A 297 1.07 29.78 9.45
C GLN A 297 1.43 28.29 9.54
N LEU A 298 2.49 27.99 10.31
CA LEU A 298 2.79 26.63 10.78
C LEU A 298 2.29 26.48 12.21
N THR A 299 1.41 25.51 12.44
CA THR A 299 0.97 25.14 13.79
C THR A 299 1.56 23.78 14.15
N ALA A 300 2.36 23.73 15.22
CA ALA A 300 2.94 22.49 15.73
C ALA A 300 2.24 22.07 17.04
N ARG A 301 1.79 20.82 17.10
CA ARG A 301 1.35 20.19 18.35
C ARG A 301 2.56 19.57 19.04
N TYR A 302 2.87 20.01 20.26
CA TYR A 302 4.04 19.52 20.99
C TYR A 302 3.73 19.32 22.48
N ALA A 303 4.53 18.48 23.13
CA ALA A 303 4.53 18.31 24.57
C ALA A 303 5.86 18.79 25.16
N ARG A 304 5.81 19.44 26.33
CA ARG A 304 7.01 19.84 27.08
C ARG A 304 6.80 19.50 28.56
N GLY A 305 7.35 18.36 28.98
CA GLY A 305 7.19 17.84 30.34
C GLY A 305 8.14 18.43 31.38
N PHE A 306 9.22 19.12 30.98
CA PHE A 306 10.18 19.71 31.91
C PHE A 306 9.69 21.07 32.45
N SER A 307 9.61 21.18 33.76
CA SER A 307 9.30 22.43 34.48
C SER A 307 10.57 23.27 34.67
N GLY A 308 10.78 24.25 33.78
CA GLY A 308 11.84 25.26 33.92
C GLY A 308 12.33 25.84 32.59
N ARG A 309 12.64 27.14 32.54
CA ARG A 309 13.37 27.74 31.41
C ARG A 309 14.85 27.36 31.57
N ARG A 310 15.47 26.77 30.55
CA ARG A 310 16.92 26.79 30.41
C ARG A 310 17.31 28.12 29.78
#